data_AF-A0A354TSW6-F1
#
_entry.id   AF-A0A354TSW6-F1
#
_cell.length_a   1.000
_cell.length_b   1.000
_cell.length_c   1.000
_cell.angle_alpha   90.00
_cell.angle_beta   90.00
_cell.angle_gamma   90.00
#
_symmetry.space_group_name_H-M   'P 1'
#
loop_
_entity.id
_entity.type
_entity.pdbx_description
1 polymer ?
#
loop_
_entity_poly.entity_id
_entity_poly.type
_entity_poly.pdbx_seq_one_letter_code
_entity_poly.pdbx_strand_id
1 'polypeptide(L)'
;MPMLAGCALPSAGKRANYTLSGTALRRVNVSEERIIRTVAGLRPFRRNGFNVSAERRNDKVLVHNYGHGGGGITLSWGSSHLAMELALATPHKQAAVLGCGALGLTAARLMQDRGWDVTIYARDLPPHTTSNIAGGQWSATSVYERTSVNPRFMGQFEQAQAHSYRYFQNLVGYKYGVRWITNYSILGDEAPDAQPSLPERYPQFYPQRAILGAGEHPFPVERVHHYDTMLVEPAVFLP
;
A
#
# COMPACT_ATOMS: atom_id res chain seq x y z
N MET A 1 17.74 -6.41 52.16
CA MET A 1 18.49 -6.78 50.94
C MET A 1 17.48 -7.13 49.85
N PRO A 2 17.38 -6.37 48.74
CA PRO A 2 16.50 -6.76 47.65
C PRO A 2 17.18 -7.86 46.83
N MET A 3 16.48 -8.95 46.58
CA MET A 3 16.92 -10.02 45.70
C MET A 3 16.92 -9.54 44.25
N LEU A 4 18.06 -9.62 43.59
CA LEU A 4 18.21 -9.47 42.14
C LEU A 4 17.47 -10.62 41.44
N ALA A 5 16.33 -10.32 40.82
CA ALA A 5 15.69 -11.24 39.88
C ALA A 5 16.57 -11.36 38.64
N GLY A 6 17.16 -12.53 38.42
CA GLY A 6 17.99 -12.82 37.26
C GLY A 6 17.17 -12.79 35.97
N CYS A 7 17.58 -11.95 35.02
CA CYS A 7 17.10 -12.00 33.64
C CYS A 7 17.68 -13.23 32.95
N ALA A 8 16.95 -14.35 32.97
CA ALA A 8 17.25 -15.46 32.08
C ALA A 8 16.95 -15.02 30.64
N LEU A 9 17.99 -14.91 29.81
CA LEU A 9 17.83 -14.76 28.37
C LEU A 9 17.04 -15.98 27.85
N PRO A 10 15.89 -15.79 27.16
CA PRO A 10 15.21 -16.92 26.54
C PRO A 10 16.18 -17.58 25.55
N SER A 11 16.25 -18.91 25.59
CA SER A 11 17.15 -19.69 24.73
C SER A 11 16.99 -19.28 23.27
N ALA A 12 18.11 -19.19 22.53
CA ALA A 12 18.13 -18.74 21.13
C ALA A 12 17.09 -19.47 20.25
N GLY A 13 16.86 -20.77 20.49
CA GLY A 13 15.85 -21.55 19.79
C GLY A 13 14.39 -21.12 20.01
N LYS A 14 14.09 -20.32 21.05
CA LYS A 14 12.75 -19.73 21.26
C LYS A 14 12.53 -18.48 20.43
N ARG A 15 13.55 -17.75 19.97
CA ARG A 15 13.37 -16.47 19.24
C ARG A 15 12.97 -16.66 17.77
N ALA A 16 13.50 -17.69 17.11
CA ALA A 16 13.24 -17.96 15.69
C ALA A 16 11.74 -18.07 15.33
N ASN A 17 10.89 -18.53 16.25
CA ASN A 17 9.46 -18.73 16.01
C ASN A 17 8.59 -17.53 16.39
N TYR A 18 9.18 -16.35 16.57
CA TYR A 18 8.47 -15.12 16.93
C TYR A 18 8.90 -13.97 16.02
N THR A 19 8.01 -13.02 15.78
CA THR A 19 8.35 -11.74 15.17
C THR A 19 9.29 -10.95 16.09
N LEU A 20 9.95 -9.91 15.58
CA LEU A 20 10.75 -9.01 16.42
C LEU A 20 9.92 -8.33 17.52
N SER A 21 8.61 -8.16 17.28
CA SER A 21 7.63 -7.67 18.27
C SER A 21 7.16 -8.73 19.28
N GLY A 22 7.66 -9.97 19.20
CA GLY A 22 7.33 -11.05 20.14
C GLY A 22 6.02 -11.78 19.84
N THR A 23 5.46 -11.64 18.63
CA THR A 23 4.27 -12.39 18.21
C THR A 23 4.67 -13.76 17.67
N ALA A 24 4.04 -14.83 18.14
CA ALA A 24 4.35 -16.17 17.67
C ALA A 24 4.03 -16.36 16.17
N LEU A 25 5.01 -16.80 15.39
CA LEU A 25 4.84 -17.21 14.00
C LEU A 25 4.22 -18.61 13.98
N ARG A 26 2.96 -18.69 13.56
CA ARG A 26 2.23 -19.97 13.45
C ARG A 26 2.48 -20.59 12.08
N ARG A 27 2.67 -21.91 12.05
CA ARG A 27 2.74 -22.67 10.80
C ARG A 27 1.41 -22.54 10.05
N VAL A 28 1.47 -22.10 8.80
CA VAL A 28 0.30 -22.04 7.92
C VAL A 28 0.04 -23.43 7.35
N ASN A 29 -1.21 -23.89 7.41
CA ASN A 29 -1.65 -25.11 6.72
C ASN A 29 -2.02 -24.76 5.27
N VAL A 30 -1.12 -25.09 4.34
CA VAL A 30 -1.26 -24.86 2.90
C VAL A 30 -1.62 -26.19 2.23
N SER A 31 -2.79 -26.25 1.59
CA SER A 31 -3.30 -27.40 0.84
C SER A 31 -4.24 -26.91 -0.27
N GLU A 32 -4.28 -27.59 -1.42
CA GLU A 32 -5.20 -27.27 -2.52
C GLU A 32 -6.67 -27.39 -2.10
N GLU A 33 -6.99 -28.30 -1.19
CA GLU A 33 -8.33 -28.47 -0.62
C GLU A 33 -8.80 -27.25 0.21
N ARG A 34 -7.87 -26.34 0.55
CA ARG A 34 -8.14 -25.11 1.31
C ARG A 34 -8.29 -23.88 0.41
N ILE A 35 -8.31 -24.06 -0.91
CA ILE A 35 -8.56 -22.97 -1.86
C ILE A 35 -10.04 -22.59 -1.77
N ILE A 36 -10.32 -21.37 -1.27
CA ILE A 36 -11.69 -20.86 -1.12
C ILE A 36 -12.22 -20.15 -2.37
N ARG A 37 -11.33 -19.60 -3.22
CA ARG A 37 -11.67 -18.89 -4.46
C ARG A 37 -10.45 -18.67 -5.34
N THR A 38 -10.68 -18.50 -6.63
CA THR A 38 -9.71 -18.01 -7.62
C THR A 38 -10.29 -16.77 -8.30
N VAL A 39 -9.52 -15.68 -8.34
CA VAL A 39 -9.95 -14.41 -8.93
C VAL A 39 -8.82 -13.80 -9.75
N ALA A 40 -9.18 -13.12 -10.84
CA ALA A 40 -8.25 -12.43 -11.71
C ALA A 40 -8.69 -10.97 -11.90
N GLY A 41 -7.76 -10.04 -11.79
CA GLY A 41 -8.00 -8.61 -11.98
C GLY A 41 -6.96 -8.00 -12.91
N LEU A 42 -7.38 -7.11 -13.80
CA LEU A 42 -6.49 -6.39 -14.71
C LEU A 42 -5.96 -5.12 -14.05
N ARG A 43 -4.64 -5.01 -13.94
CA ARG A 43 -3.97 -3.81 -13.43
C ARG A 43 -3.97 -2.74 -14.52
N PRO A 44 -4.47 -1.51 -14.27
CA PRO A 44 -4.45 -0.42 -15.24
C PRO A 44 -3.05 0.20 -15.28
N PHE A 45 -2.07 -0.53 -15.82
CA PHE A 45 -0.68 -0.11 -15.89
C PHE A 45 -0.44 0.91 -17.00
N ARG A 46 0.42 1.89 -16.74
CA ARG A 46 0.95 2.83 -17.73
C ARG A 46 2.47 2.82 -17.65
N ARG A 47 3.14 2.73 -18.81
CA ARG A 47 4.61 2.75 -18.90
C ARG A 47 5.21 4.01 -18.24
N ASN A 48 4.63 5.17 -18.52
CA ASN A 48 5.09 6.45 -17.98
C ASN A 48 4.58 6.75 -16.55
N GLY A 49 4.00 5.76 -15.85
CA GLY A 49 3.40 5.92 -14.54
C GLY A 49 1.95 6.42 -14.55
N PHE A 50 1.35 6.66 -13.38
CA PHE A 50 -0.02 7.17 -13.28
C PHE A 50 -0.14 8.60 -13.82
N ASN A 51 -1.36 9.04 -14.16
CA ASN A 51 -1.66 10.41 -14.56
C ASN A 51 -2.48 11.10 -13.46
N VAL A 52 -1.88 12.08 -12.79
CA VAL A 52 -2.62 13.08 -12.02
C VAL A 52 -2.36 14.45 -12.64
N SER A 53 -3.36 14.99 -13.33
CA SER A 53 -3.27 16.27 -14.03
C SER A 53 -4.66 16.88 -14.22
N ALA A 54 -4.73 18.16 -14.52
CA ALA A 54 -5.99 18.85 -14.80
C ALA A 54 -5.93 19.50 -16.19
N GLU A 55 -7.05 19.47 -16.89
CA GLU A 55 -7.27 20.24 -18.11
C GLU A 55 -8.66 20.87 -18.10
N ARG A 56 -8.80 22.01 -18.78
CA ARG A 56 -10.11 22.63 -18.98
C ARG A 56 -10.78 22.01 -20.20
N ARG A 57 -12.03 21.58 -20.02
CA ARG A 57 -12.91 21.11 -21.10
C ARG A 57 -14.19 21.93 -21.04
N ASN A 58 -14.28 22.94 -21.91
CA ASN A 58 -15.36 23.92 -21.94
C ASN A 58 -15.51 24.67 -20.59
N ASP A 59 -16.68 24.56 -19.96
CA ASP A 59 -17.05 25.11 -18.66
C ASP A 59 -16.66 24.21 -17.49
N LYS A 60 -16.02 23.06 -17.74
CA LYS A 60 -15.61 22.08 -16.73
C LYS A 60 -14.10 21.95 -16.62
N VAL A 61 -13.65 21.52 -15.44
CA VAL A 61 -12.28 21.08 -15.21
C VAL A 61 -12.27 19.56 -15.09
N LEU A 62 -11.52 18.90 -15.97
CA LEU A 62 -11.31 17.47 -15.92
C LEU A 62 -10.01 17.19 -15.18
N VAL A 63 -10.12 16.59 -14.00
CA VAL A 63 -8.96 16.12 -13.22
C VAL A 63 -8.77 14.63 -13.51
N HIS A 64 -7.67 14.30 -14.15
CA HIS A 64 -7.22 12.93 -14.39
C HIS A 64 -6.65 12.34 -13.10
N ASN A 65 -7.02 11.12 -12.76
CA ASN A 65 -6.43 10.35 -11.67
C ASN A 65 -6.53 8.84 -11.97
N TYR A 66 -5.67 8.34 -12.86
CA TYR A 66 -5.74 6.95 -13.35
C TYR A 66 -4.36 6.37 -13.68
N GLY A 67 -4.30 5.05 -13.91
CA GLY A 67 -3.11 4.38 -14.43
C GLY A 67 -2.13 3.87 -13.38
N HIS A 68 -2.61 3.55 -12.17
CA HIS A 68 -1.76 3.20 -11.01
C HIS A 68 -1.20 1.79 -11.02
N GLY A 69 -1.44 0.98 -12.05
CA GLY A 69 -0.91 -0.38 -12.15
C GLY A 69 -1.19 -1.22 -10.89
N GLY A 70 -0.13 -1.74 -10.26
CA GLY A 70 -0.23 -2.51 -9.02
C GLY A 70 -0.41 -1.69 -7.74
N GLY A 71 -0.25 -0.36 -7.80
CA GLY A 71 -0.25 0.52 -6.62
C GLY A 71 -1.60 1.19 -6.32
N GLY A 72 -2.70 0.70 -6.88
CA GLY A 72 -4.02 1.36 -6.77
C GLY A 72 -4.48 1.61 -5.32
N ILE A 73 -4.32 0.63 -4.42
CA ILE A 73 -4.61 0.84 -2.98
C ILE A 73 -3.48 1.64 -2.33
N THR A 74 -2.22 1.25 -2.53
CA THR A 74 -1.06 1.91 -1.91
C THR A 74 -1.03 3.42 -2.13
N LEU A 75 -1.39 3.88 -3.33
CA LEU A 75 -1.35 5.28 -3.72
C LEU A 75 -2.71 5.97 -3.65
N SER A 76 -3.78 5.29 -3.23
CA SER A 76 -5.15 5.78 -3.38
C SER A 76 -5.36 7.14 -2.72
N TRP A 77 -4.98 7.28 -1.45
CA TRP A 77 -5.14 8.53 -0.72
C TRP A 77 -4.22 9.61 -1.24
N GLY A 78 -2.98 9.26 -1.59
CA GLY A 78 -1.98 10.22 -2.03
C GLY A 78 -2.26 10.80 -3.42
N SER A 79 -2.51 9.95 -4.41
CA SER A 79 -2.87 10.42 -5.76
C SER A 79 -4.19 11.19 -5.75
N SER A 80 -5.16 10.78 -4.92
CA SER A 80 -6.41 11.51 -4.76
C SER A 80 -6.25 12.83 -4.00
N HIS A 81 -5.29 12.94 -3.09
CA HIS A 81 -4.90 14.21 -2.46
C HIS A 81 -4.39 15.20 -3.51
N LEU A 82 -3.45 14.76 -4.36
CA LEU A 82 -2.93 15.59 -5.44
C LEU A 82 -4.04 15.99 -6.44
N ALA A 83 -4.97 15.08 -6.75
CA ALA A 83 -6.12 15.38 -7.59
C ALA A 83 -7.07 16.40 -6.94
N MET A 84 -7.32 16.29 -5.62
CA MET A 84 -8.10 17.26 -4.85
C MET A 84 -7.44 18.64 -4.90
N GLU A 85 -6.12 18.74 -4.73
CA GLU A 85 -5.41 20.03 -4.82
C GLU A 85 -5.61 20.72 -6.18
N LEU A 86 -5.56 19.95 -7.27
CA LEU A 86 -5.87 20.46 -8.61
C LEU A 86 -7.32 20.95 -8.73
N ALA A 87 -8.27 20.22 -8.13
CA ALA A 87 -9.68 20.62 -8.13
C ALA A 87 -9.94 21.89 -7.30
N LEU A 88 -9.23 22.07 -6.19
CA LEU A 88 -9.32 23.24 -5.31
C LEU A 88 -8.80 24.53 -5.96
N ALA A 89 -8.04 24.44 -7.05
CA ALA A 89 -7.65 25.60 -7.85
C ALA A 89 -8.81 26.18 -8.69
N THR A 90 -10.00 25.57 -8.63
CA THR A 90 -11.20 25.99 -9.35
C THR A 90 -12.22 26.63 -8.41
N PRO A 91 -13.11 27.52 -8.88
CA PRO A 91 -14.16 28.09 -8.05
C PRO A 91 -15.35 27.14 -7.83
N HIS A 92 -15.33 25.96 -8.45
CA HIS A 92 -16.44 25.01 -8.38
C HIS A 92 -16.48 24.28 -7.03
N LYS A 93 -17.68 23.86 -6.62
CA LYS A 93 -17.90 23.04 -5.41
C LYS A 93 -18.72 21.79 -5.67
N GLN A 94 -18.96 21.46 -6.93
CA GLN A 94 -19.62 20.24 -7.37
C GLN A 94 -18.61 19.38 -8.14
N ALA A 95 -18.55 18.09 -7.82
CA ALA A 95 -17.69 17.15 -8.50
C ALA A 95 -18.46 15.89 -8.91
N ALA A 96 -18.25 15.48 -10.17
CA ALA A 96 -18.60 14.15 -10.65
C ALA A 96 -17.35 13.27 -10.59
N VAL A 97 -17.35 12.25 -9.75
CA VAL A 97 -16.27 11.26 -9.66
C VAL A 97 -16.63 10.06 -10.52
N LEU A 98 -15.77 9.70 -11.46
CA LEU A 98 -16.01 8.56 -12.35
C LEU A 98 -15.33 7.31 -11.79
N GLY A 99 -16.14 6.38 -11.28
CA GLY A 99 -15.73 5.12 -10.67
C GLY A 99 -15.66 5.17 -9.14
N CYS A 100 -15.97 4.04 -8.50
CA CYS A 100 -15.93 3.86 -7.05
C CYS A 100 -14.90 2.79 -6.62
N GLY A 101 -13.82 2.63 -7.37
CA GLY A 101 -12.64 1.91 -6.89
C GLY A 101 -11.87 2.73 -5.84
N ALA A 102 -10.73 2.21 -5.38
CA ALA A 102 -9.93 2.84 -4.32
C ALA A 102 -9.65 4.33 -4.58
N LEU A 103 -9.27 4.71 -5.81
CA LEU A 103 -8.98 6.10 -6.17
C LEU A 103 -10.23 6.98 -6.16
N GLY A 104 -11.35 6.47 -6.67
CA GLY A 104 -12.61 7.21 -6.75
C GLY A 104 -13.19 7.48 -5.37
N LEU A 105 -13.20 6.46 -4.50
CA LEU A 105 -13.68 6.59 -3.13
C LEU A 105 -12.80 7.53 -2.29
N THR A 106 -11.47 7.43 -2.38
CA THR A 106 -10.59 8.35 -1.64
C THR A 106 -10.70 9.78 -2.17
N ALA A 107 -10.82 9.98 -3.49
CA ALA A 107 -11.04 11.31 -4.06
C ALA A 107 -12.38 11.90 -3.60
N ALA A 108 -13.47 11.14 -3.70
CA ALA A 108 -14.77 11.57 -3.23
C ALA A 108 -14.75 11.94 -1.75
N ARG A 109 -14.13 11.11 -0.91
CA ARG A 109 -14.05 11.35 0.54
C ARG A 109 -13.26 12.61 0.87
N LEU A 110 -12.10 12.81 0.24
CA LEU A 110 -11.27 14.02 0.43
C LEU A 110 -11.99 15.29 -0.04
N MET A 111 -12.73 15.21 -1.14
CA MET A 111 -13.51 16.34 -1.66
C MET A 111 -14.68 16.67 -0.73
N GLN A 112 -15.39 15.66 -0.22
CA GLN A 112 -16.43 15.83 0.80
C GLN A 112 -15.90 16.50 2.07
N ASP A 113 -14.69 16.14 2.54
CA ASP A 113 -14.03 16.81 3.67
C ASP A 113 -13.77 18.30 3.44
N ARG A 114 -13.76 18.75 2.17
CA ARG A 114 -13.60 20.16 1.79
C ARG A 114 -14.92 20.84 1.41
N GLY A 115 -16.04 20.23 1.81
CA GLY A 115 -17.39 20.76 1.61
C GLY A 115 -17.84 20.75 0.15
N TRP A 116 -17.29 19.85 -0.68
CA TRP A 116 -17.80 19.66 -2.04
C TRP A 116 -19.03 18.76 -2.04
N ASP A 117 -19.97 19.09 -2.91
CA ASP A 117 -21.06 18.20 -3.30
C ASP A 117 -20.53 17.21 -4.35
N VAL A 118 -20.50 15.93 -3.99
CA VAL A 118 -19.85 14.88 -4.78
C VAL A 118 -20.87 13.84 -5.19
N THR A 119 -21.01 13.65 -6.51
CA THR A 119 -21.74 12.52 -7.08
C THR A 119 -20.76 11.51 -7.68
N ILE A 120 -20.84 10.25 -7.26
CA ILE A 120 -20.04 9.16 -7.83
C ILE A 120 -20.85 8.46 -8.91
N TYR A 121 -20.31 8.41 -10.13
CA TYR A 121 -20.86 7.65 -11.25
C TYR A 121 -20.03 6.39 -11.44
N ALA A 122 -20.60 5.23 -11.14
CA ALA A 122 -19.91 3.96 -11.24
C ALA A 122 -20.78 2.92 -11.95
N ARG A 123 -20.14 2.12 -12.81
CA ARG A 123 -20.78 0.96 -13.44
C ARG A 123 -20.97 -0.19 -12.45
N ASP A 124 -19.96 -0.43 -11.64
CA ASP A 124 -19.87 -1.51 -10.66
C ASP A 124 -19.63 -0.89 -9.27
N LEU A 125 -20.17 -1.49 -8.21
CA LEU A 125 -20.00 -1.05 -6.80
C LEU A 125 -19.19 -2.08 -5.99
N PRO A 126 -18.53 -1.73 -4.88
CA PRO A 126 -17.97 -2.72 -3.96
C PRO A 126 -19.05 -3.73 -3.53
N PRO A 127 -18.74 -5.04 -3.45
CA PRO A 127 -17.42 -5.66 -3.57
C PRO A 127 -17.02 -6.07 -5.01
N HIS A 128 -17.69 -5.58 -6.04
CA HIS A 128 -17.53 -6.02 -7.43
C HIS A 128 -16.58 -5.13 -8.26
N THR A 129 -15.70 -4.36 -7.61
CA THR A 129 -14.70 -3.54 -8.31
C THR A 129 -13.36 -4.27 -8.45
N THR A 130 -12.54 -3.86 -9.43
CA THR A 130 -11.14 -4.34 -9.53
C THR A 130 -10.35 -4.10 -8.25
N SER A 131 -10.66 -3.04 -7.50
CA SER A 131 -10.00 -2.75 -6.22
C SER A 131 -10.30 -3.80 -5.14
N ASN A 132 -11.45 -4.49 -5.20
CA ASN A 132 -11.78 -5.57 -4.26
C ASN A 132 -10.95 -6.86 -4.48
N ILE A 133 -10.27 -6.97 -5.62
CA ILE A 133 -9.39 -8.10 -5.97
C ILE A 133 -7.96 -7.88 -5.45
N ALA A 134 -7.59 -6.64 -5.12
CA ALA A 134 -6.22 -6.29 -4.75
C ALA A 134 -5.74 -7.00 -3.48
N GLY A 135 -4.43 -7.25 -3.37
CA GLY A 135 -3.83 -7.81 -2.15
C GLY A 135 -3.80 -6.82 -0.98
N GLY A 136 -3.72 -5.52 -1.26
CA GLY A 136 -3.89 -4.45 -0.27
C GLY A 136 -2.71 -4.20 0.67
N GLN A 137 -1.62 -4.94 0.54
CA GLN A 137 -0.38 -4.62 1.27
C GLN A 137 0.22 -3.32 0.76
N TRP A 138 0.71 -2.49 1.68
CA TRP A 138 1.47 -1.30 1.37
C TRP A 138 2.73 -1.68 0.61
N SER A 139 2.67 -1.46 -0.70
CA SER A 139 3.75 -1.71 -1.63
C SER A 139 3.41 -1.05 -2.96
N ALA A 140 4.21 -0.08 -3.38
CA ALA A 140 4.00 0.64 -4.63
C ALA A 140 4.68 -0.11 -5.80
N THR A 141 4.37 -1.40 -5.97
CA THR A 141 4.95 -2.24 -7.02
C THR A 141 4.22 -2.11 -8.35
N SER A 142 4.96 -2.24 -9.45
CA SER A 142 4.41 -2.27 -10.82
C SER A 142 3.52 -1.06 -11.13
N VAL A 143 3.98 0.13 -10.74
CA VAL A 143 3.26 1.40 -10.93
C VAL A 143 3.73 2.17 -12.18
N TYR A 144 4.93 1.87 -12.70
CA TYR A 144 5.53 2.47 -13.89
C TYR A 144 6.63 1.57 -14.48
N GLU A 145 7.04 1.85 -15.71
CA GLU A 145 8.22 1.29 -16.36
C GLU A 145 9.42 2.21 -16.08
N ARG A 146 10.48 1.65 -15.47
CA ARG A 146 11.61 2.45 -14.94
C ARG A 146 12.33 3.27 -16.01
N THR A 147 12.41 2.75 -17.24
CA THR A 147 13.08 3.41 -18.38
C THR A 147 12.19 4.46 -19.07
N SER A 148 10.92 4.58 -18.67
CA SER A 148 9.94 5.45 -19.34
C SER A 148 9.47 6.63 -18.47
N VAL A 149 9.96 6.73 -17.24
CA VAL A 149 9.59 7.81 -16.30
C VAL A 149 10.61 8.94 -16.31
N ASN A 150 10.13 10.14 -15.99
CA ASN A 150 10.95 11.35 -15.90
C ASN A 150 10.96 11.91 -14.46
N PRO A 151 11.87 12.86 -14.14
CA PRO A 151 11.98 13.41 -12.78
C PRO A 151 10.69 14.05 -12.26
N ARG A 152 9.89 14.68 -13.14
CA ARG A 152 8.60 15.27 -12.77
C ARG A 152 7.63 14.21 -12.25
N PHE A 153 7.48 13.10 -12.98
CA PHE A 153 6.65 12.00 -12.53
C PHE A 153 7.18 11.40 -11.23
N MET A 154 8.49 11.21 -11.10
CA MET A 154 9.08 10.65 -9.88
C MET A 154 8.79 11.52 -8.65
N GLY A 155 8.88 12.84 -8.77
CA GLY A 155 8.46 13.75 -7.70
C GLY A 155 6.98 13.62 -7.35
N GLN A 156 6.11 13.53 -8.35
CA GLN A 156 4.66 13.30 -8.14
C GLN A 156 4.38 11.95 -7.46
N PHE A 157 5.10 10.90 -7.85
CA PHE A 157 5.01 9.57 -7.26
C PHE A 157 5.43 9.56 -5.79
N GLU A 158 6.53 10.23 -5.45
CA GLU A 158 7.04 10.32 -4.08
C GLU A 158 6.14 11.15 -3.18
N GLN A 159 5.57 12.25 -3.69
CA GLN A 159 4.54 13.02 -2.98
C GLN A 159 3.30 12.16 -2.72
N ALA A 160 2.80 11.45 -3.73
CA ALA A 160 1.65 10.56 -3.58
C ALA A 160 1.93 9.47 -2.52
N GLN A 161 3.12 8.85 -2.54
CA GLN A 161 3.48 7.88 -1.50
C GLN A 161 3.47 8.52 -0.10
N ALA A 162 4.10 9.68 0.07
CA ALA A 162 4.19 10.35 1.37
C ALA A 162 2.81 10.70 1.94
N HIS A 163 1.92 11.27 1.12
CA HIS A 163 0.54 11.54 1.53
C HIS A 163 -0.20 10.26 1.88
N SER A 164 -0.17 9.27 0.98
CA SER A 164 -0.93 8.03 1.15
C SER A 164 -0.51 7.28 2.42
N TYR A 165 0.80 7.23 2.69
CA TYR A 165 1.33 6.59 3.89
C TYR A 165 0.78 7.24 5.15
N ARG A 166 0.83 8.58 5.21
CA ARG A 166 0.31 9.35 6.34
C ARG A 166 -1.19 9.11 6.55
N TYR A 167 -1.97 9.06 5.47
CA TYR A 167 -3.41 8.76 5.57
C TYR A 167 -3.64 7.36 6.14
N PHE A 168 -2.96 6.34 5.61
CA PHE A 168 -3.13 4.97 6.11
C PHE A 168 -2.70 4.81 7.57
N GLN A 169 -1.66 5.53 8.03
CA GLN A 169 -1.29 5.54 9.45
C GLN A 169 -2.43 6.01 10.35
N ASN A 170 -3.22 7.00 9.92
CA ASN A 170 -4.39 7.47 10.66
C ASN A 170 -5.61 6.54 10.58
N LEU A 171 -5.59 5.58 9.65
CA LEU A 171 -6.67 4.61 9.44
C LEU A 171 -6.39 3.26 10.08
N VAL A 172 -5.24 3.07 10.73
CA VAL A 172 -4.90 1.82 11.43
C VAL A 172 -5.99 1.49 12.45
N GLY A 173 -6.59 0.32 12.30
CA GLY A 173 -7.67 -0.18 13.14
C GLY A 173 -8.70 -1.01 12.37
N TYR A 174 -9.47 -1.79 13.12
CA TYR A 174 -10.49 -2.69 12.57
C TYR A 174 -11.56 -1.96 11.73
N LYS A 175 -11.89 -0.71 12.09
CA LYS A 175 -12.90 0.09 11.40
C LYS A 175 -12.63 0.24 9.90
N TYR A 176 -11.37 0.39 9.51
CA TYR A 176 -10.98 0.61 8.12
C TYR A 176 -10.22 -0.57 7.51
N GLY A 177 -10.08 -1.67 8.27
CA GLY A 177 -9.34 -2.85 7.82
C GLY A 177 -7.86 -2.60 7.58
N VAL A 178 -7.25 -1.63 8.26
CA VAL A 178 -5.81 -1.31 8.12
C VAL A 178 -5.07 -1.81 9.35
N ARG A 179 -4.03 -2.63 9.15
CA ARG A 179 -3.21 -3.15 10.26
C ARG A 179 -1.74 -3.26 9.89
N TRP A 180 -0.87 -3.19 10.89
CA TRP A 180 0.55 -3.50 10.70
C TRP A 180 0.74 -5.01 10.55
N ILE A 181 1.68 -5.40 9.69
CA ILE A 181 2.07 -6.79 9.44
C ILE A 181 3.58 -6.89 9.25
N THR A 182 4.16 -7.93 9.86
CA THR A 182 5.57 -8.28 9.71
C THR A 182 5.82 -9.06 8.43
N ASN A 183 6.88 -8.69 7.72
CA ASN A 183 7.31 -9.29 6.46
C ASN A 183 8.77 -9.74 6.53
N TYR A 184 9.07 -10.77 5.74
CA TYR A 184 10.42 -11.29 5.54
C TYR A 184 10.67 -11.49 4.05
N SER A 185 11.80 -11.00 3.56
CA SER A 185 12.31 -11.31 2.21
C SER A 185 13.55 -12.18 2.35
N ILE A 186 13.62 -13.28 1.60
CA ILE A 186 14.80 -14.15 1.59
C ILE A 186 15.96 -13.43 0.91
N LEU A 187 17.13 -13.42 1.56
CA LEU A 187 18.37 -12.89 1.01
C LEU A 187 19.23 -14.08 0.58
N GLY A 188 19.56 -14.20 -0.70
CA GLY A 188 20.38 -15.35 -1.14
C GLY A 188 20.69 -15.46 -2.62
N ASP A 189 19.81 -15.00 -3.53
CA ASP A 189 19.98 -15.17 -4.98
C ASP A 189 19.69 -13.89 -5.77
N GLU A 190 19.99 -12.73 -5.21
CA GLU A 190 19.88 -11.50 -5.98
C GLU A 190 21.00 -11.43 -7.02
N ALA A 191 20.64 -11.20 -8.29
CA ALA A 191 21.62 -10.96 -9.34
C ALA A 191 22.54 -9.78 -8.91
N PRO A 192 23.82 -9.75 -9.33
CA PRO A 192 24.74 -8.65 -8.98
C PRO A 192 24.20 -7.24 -9.31
N ASP A 193 23.30 -7.15 -10.30
CA ASP A 193 22.66 -5.92 -10.76
C ASP A 193 21.21 -5.76 -10.23
N ALA A 194 20.84 -6.51 -9.19
CA ALA A 194 19.53 -6.41 -8.57
C ALA A 194 19.29 -4.99 -8.09
N GLN A 195 18.19 -4.42 -8.56
CA GLN A 195 17.80 -3.08 -8.19
C GLN A 195 17.32 -3.06 -6.74
N PRO A 196 17.56 -1.95 -6.00
CA PRO A 196 17.05 -1.83 -4.65
C PRO A 196 15.55 -2.09 -4.60
N SER A 197 15.16 -2.96 -3.67
CA SER A 197 13.78 -3.21 -3.31
C SER A 197 13.10 -1.94 -2.78
N LEU A 198 11.76 -1.93 -2.72
CA LEU A 198 11.05 -0.77 -2.19
C LEU A 198 11.41 -0.44 -0.72
N PRO A 199 11.57 -1.43 0.19
CA PRO A 199 12.06 -1.16 1.54
C PRO A 199 13.45 -0.52 1.60
N GLU A 200 14.33 -0.85 0.66
CA GLU A 200 15.67 -0.25 0.58
C GLU A 200 15.62 1.16 0.00
N ARG A 201 14.82 1.37 -1.05
CA ARG A 201 14.69 2.66 -1.72
C ARG A 201 13.92 3.69 -0.89
N TYR A 202 12.91 3.24 -0.13
CA TYR A 202 12.01 4.10 0.63
C TYR A 202 11.91 3.66 2.10
N PRO A 203 13.02 3.64 2.87
CA PRO A 203 13.08 3.17 4.26
C PRO A 203 12.01 3.77 5.18
N GLN A 204 11.64 5.02 4.95
CA GLN A 204 10.68 5.76 5.77
C GLN A 204 9.27 5.14 5.78
N PHE A 205 8.95 4.27 4.82
CA PHE A 205 7.66 3.59 4.73
C PHE A 205 7.67 2.15 5.26
N TYR A 206 8.82 1.67 5.73
CA TYR A 206 9.01 0.30 6.18
C TYR A 206 9.79 0.31 7.49
N PRO A 207 9.12 0.46 8.66
CA PRO A 207 9.78 0.46 9.96
C PRO A 207 10.31 -0.93 10.34
N GLN A 208 11.05 -0.99 11.45
CA GLN A 208 11.60 -2.22 12.02
C GLN A 208 12.46 -3.04 11.03
N ARG A 209 13.23 -2.36 10.17
CA ARG A 209 14.11 -3.04 9.22
C ARG A 209 15.31 -3.68 9.92
N ALA A 210 15.56 -4.95 9.61
CA ALA A 210 16.74 -5.67 10.11
C ALA A 210 17.15 -6.78 9.12
N ILE A 211 18.44 -7.08 9.04
CA ILE A 211 18.92 -8.33 8.45
C ILE A 211 19.03 -9.33 9.60
N LEU A 212 18.35 -10.46 9.48
CA LEU A 212 18.33 -11.52 10.48
C LEU A 212 19.07 -12.74 9.92
N GLY A 213 19.94 -13.34 10.73
CA GLY A 213 20.68 -14.54 10.38
C GLY A 213 19.99 -15.83 10.83
N ALA A 214 20.66 -16.95 10.55
CA ALA A 214 20.22 -18.27 10.98
C ALA A 214 19.99 -18.33 12.50
N GLY A 215 18.82 -18.86 12.90
CA GLY A 215 18.41 -18.94 14.32
C GLY A 215 17.66 -17.70 14.83
N GLU A 216 17.61 -16.60 14.07
CA GLU A 216 16.82 -15.40 14.39
C GLU A 216 15.46 -15.38 13.67
N HIS A 217 15.23 -16.33 12.76
CA HIS A 217 14.00 -16.52 12.00
C HIS A 217 13.73 -18.02 11.78
N PRO A 218 12.51 -18.43 11.38
CA PRO A 218 12.15 -19.85 11.30
C PRO A 218 12.42 -20.47 9.92
N PHE A 219 12.80 -19.68 8.92
CA PHE A 219 13.00 -20.13 7.54
C PHE A 219 14.31 -20.88 7.35
N PRO A 220 14.37 -21.92 6.47
CA PRO A 220 15.56 -22.72 6.21
C PRO A 220 16.52 -22.01 5.23
N VAL A 221 16.88 -20.76 5.52
CA VAL A 221 17.81 -19.93 4.72
C VAL A 221 18.80 -19.25 5.64
N GLU A 222 19.93 -18.78 5.12
CA GLU A 222 20.98 -18.17 5.97
C GLU A 222 20.57 -16.79 6.48
N ARG A 223 19.95 -15.98 5.62
CA ARG A 223 19.61 -14.59 5.92
C ARG A 223 18.27 -14.18 5.34
N VAL A 224 17.58 -13.31 6.06
CA VAL A 224 16.35 -12.63 5.58
C VAL A 224 16.40 -11.15 5.90
N HIS A 225 15.76 -10.33 5.07
CA HIS A 225 15.45 -8.94 5.40
C HIS A 225 14.05 -8.88 6.04
N HIS A 226 14.01 -8.51 7.31
CA HIS A 226 12.79 -8.24 8.07
C HIS A 226 12.37 -6.79 7.88
N TYR A 227 11.06 -6.54 7.80
CA TYR A 227 10.47 -5.21 7.88
C TYR A 227 8.97 -5.30 8.24
N ASP A 228 8.45 -4.26 8.86
CA ASP A 228 7.02 -4.10 9.06
C ASP A 228 6.42 -3.20 7.97
N THR A 229 5.16 -3.45 7.62
CA THR A 229 4.38 -2.57 6.74
C THR A 229 2.88 -2.66 7.04
N MET A 230 2.04 -1.92 6.32
CA MET A 230 0.59 -1.96 6.51
C MET A 230 -0.09 -2.94 5.53
N LEU A 231 -1.10 -3.66 5.99
CA LEU A 231 -2.04 -4.41 5.17
C LEU A 231 -3.40 -3.71 5.23
N VAL A 232 -3.99 -3.44 4.06
CA VAL A 232 -5.31 -2.85 3.88
C VAL A 232 -6.24 -3.92 3.34
N GLU A 233 -7.28 -4.27 4.08
CA GLU A 233 -8.24 -5.30 3.70
C GLU A 233 -9.32 -4.69 2.78
N PRO A 234 -9.33 -4.96 1.45
CA PRO A 234 -10.19 -4.23 0.53
C PRO A 234 -11.69 -4.44 0.79
N ALA A 235 -12.06 -5.58 1.38
CA ALA A 235 -13.45 -5.88 1.73
C ALA A 235 -13.98 -5.03 2.89
N VAL A 236 -13.11 -4.42 3.70
CA VAL A 236 -13.47 -3.51 4.79
C VAL A 236 -13.19 -2.06 4.40
N PHE A 237 -12.14 -1.82 3.62
CA PHE A 237 -11.71 -0.47 3.26
C PHE A 237 -12.59 0.21 2.19
N LEU A 238 -13.20 -0.56 1.29
CA LEU A 238 -13.94 -0.02 0.12
C LEU A 238 -15.44 0.23 0.33
N PRO A 239 -16.19 -0.56 1.13
CA PRO A 239 -17.59 -0.23 1.46
C PRO A 239 -17.71 1.05 2.30
#